data_AF-A0AAU6WV35-F1
#
_entry.id   AF-A0AAU6WV35-F1
#
_cell.length_a   1.000
_cell.length_b   1.000
_cell.length_c   1.000
_cell.angle_alpha   90.00
_cell.angle_beta   90.00
_cell.angle_gamma   90.00
#
_symmetry.space_group_name_H-M   'P 1'
#
loop_
_entity.id
_entity.type
_entity.pdbx_description
1 polymer ?
#
loop_
_entity_poly.entity_id
_entity_poly.type
_entity_poly.pdbx_seq_one_letter_code
_entity_poly.pdbx_strand_id
1 'polypeptide(L)'
;MPFNYSGFVMKEGEKISSQIYIRHQKALEETFRKQQRFSEISAFFDPMMAVKNLSMAASGTDYFSYTGFQKQAEEYRYRMAQKLNELQIEKISNIKPEKGGRPAIVDAGNWKKFPDFKYQQASFRESITEQWISVAALVFWLAVCVGMIETTGRNLKLI
;
A
#
# COMPACT_ATOMS: atom_id res chain seq x y z
N MET A 1 41.98 5.77 12.04
CA MET A 1 40.85 6.62 11.58
C MET A 1 39.77 6.59 12.66
N PRO A 2 39.19 7.74 13.07
CA PRO A 2 38.20 7.76 14.15
C PRO A 2 36.86 7.16 13.69
N PHE A 3 36.30 6.24 14.48
CA PHE A 3 35.00 5.62 14.24
C PHE A 3 33.85 6.61 14.51
N ASN A 4 32.95 6.80 13.54
CA ASN A 4 31.78 7.68 13.69
C ASN A 4 30.64 6.97 14.45
N TYR A 5 30.76 6.86 15.77
CA TYR A 5 29.80 6.19 16.64
C TYR A 5 28.39 6.81 16.57
N SER A 6 28.30 8.14 16.44
CA SER A 6 27.01 8.85 16.29
C SER A 6 26.25 8.44 15.04
N GLY A 7 26.93 8.30 13.90
CA GLY A 7 26.30 7.84 12.65
C GLY A 7 25.84 6.39 12.73
N PHE A 8 26.59 5.54 13.46
CA PHE A 8 26.20 4.14 13.70
C PHE A 8 24.92 4.03 14.54
N VAL A 9 24.85 4.76 15.67
CA VAL A 9 23.65 4.78 16.54
C VAL A 9 22.42 5.30 15.78
N MET A 10 22.58 6.31 14.93
CA MET A 10 21.48 6.85 14.12
C MET A 10 20.92 5.80 13.14
N LYS A 11 21.79 5.08 12.43
CA LYS A 11 21.37 4.00 11.50
C LYS A 11 20.64 2.86 12.22
N GLU A 12 21.13 2.43 13.38
CA GLU A 12 20.46 1.37 14.15
C GLU A 12 19.13 1.87 14.75
N GLY A 13 19.05 3.13 15.19
CA GLY A 13 17.80 3.74 15.64
C GLY A 13 16.72 3.78 14.55
N GLU A 14 17.09 4.19 13.33
CA GLU A 14 16.18 4.16 12.18
C GLU A 14 15.72 2.76 11.82
N LYS A 15 16.61 1.77 11.88
CA LYS A 15 16.29 0.36 11.62
C LYS A 15 15.28 -0.17 12.63
N ILE A 16 15.47 0.09 13.92
CA ILE A 16 14.53 -0.33 14.98
C ILE A 16 13.17 0.35 14.76
N SER A 17 13.15 1.67 14.53
CA SER A 17 11.92 2.41 14.28
C SER A 17 11.15 1.89 13.06
N SER A 18 11.86 1.63 11.96
CA SER A 18 11.27 1.08 10.73
C SER A 18 10.69 -0.32 10.97
N GLN A 19 11.37 -1.17 11.75
CA GLN A 19 10.85 -2.50 12.11
C GLN A 19 9.59 -2.44 12.96
N ILE A 20 9.52 -1.52 13.92
CA ILE A 20 8.32 -1.30 14.73
C ILE A 20 7.15 -0.87 13.83
N TYR A 21 7.39 0.09 12.93
CA TYR A 21 6.40 0.53 11.96
C TYR A 21 5.88 -0.62 11.08
N ILE A 22 6.77 -1.42 10.50
CA ILE A 22 6.41 -2.58 9.67
C ILE A 22 5.55 -3.58 10.46
N ARG A 23 5.84 -3.79 11.75
CA ARG A 23 5.07 -4.69 12.60
C ARG A 23 3.64 -4.20 12.82
N HIS A 24 3.48 -2.92 13.17
CA HIS A 24 2.16 -2.32 13.34
C HIS A 24 1.37 -2.29 12.04
N GLN A 25 2.05 -1.96 10.94
CA GLN A 25 1.49 -1.99 9.61
C GLN A 25 0.95 -3.39 9.28
N LYS A 26 1.75 -4.45 9.48
CA LYS A 26 1.31 -5.82 9.24
C LYS A 26 0.07 -6.22 10.08
N ALA A 27 -0.01 -5.78 11.33
CA ALA A 27 -1.18 -6.04 12.17
C ALA A 27 -2.45 -5.36 11.65
N LEU A 28 -2.32 -4.13 11.14
CA LEU A 28 -3.40 -3.42 10.48
C LEU A 28 -3.79 -4.14 9.19
N GLU A 29 -2.80 -4.64 8.45
CA GLU A 29 -3.05 -5.34 7.20
C GLU A 29 -3.85 -6.63 7.37
N GLU A 30 -3.57 -7.38 8.45
CA GLU A 30 -4.34 -8.56 8.80
C GLU A 30 -5.80 -8.23 9.14
N THR A 31 -6.04 -7.09 9.79
CA THR A 31 -7.40 -6.62 10.12
C THR A 31 -8.18 -6.29 8.85
N PHE A 32 -7.58 -5.51 7.95
CA PHE A 32 -8.24 -5.17 6.68
C PHE A 32 -8.45 -6.38 5.78
N ARG A 33 -7.53 -7.33 5.75
CA ARG A 33 -7.71 -8.59 5.01
C ARG A 33 -8.93 -9.37 5.51
N LYS A 34 -9.18 -9.39 6.82
CA LYS A 34 -10.39 -10.02 7.39
C LYS A 34 -11.66 -9.27 6.99
N GLN A 35 -11.64 -7.94 7.03
CA GLN A 35 -12.78 -7.10 6.61
C GLN A 35 -13.09 -7.27 5.12
N GLN A 36 -12.06 -7.29 4.27
CA GLN A 36 -12.20 -7.54 2.84
C GLN A 36 -12.84 -8.90 2.58
N ARG A 37 -12.35 -9.96 3.24
CA ARG A 37 -12.90 -11.31 3.09
C ARG A 37 -14.35 -11.42 3.56
N PHE A 38 -14.71 -10.71 4.63
CA PHE A 38 -16.09 -10.61 5.06
C PHE A 38 -16.97 -9.90 4.01
N SER A 39 -16.48 -8.79 3.44
CA SER A 39 -17.16 -8.05 2.36
C SER A 39 -17.29 -8.84 1.05
N GLU A 40 -16.38 -9.78 0.80
CA GLU A 40 -16.45 -10.68 -0.36
C GLU A 40 -17.44 -11.81 -0.14
N ILE A 41 -17.55 -12.35 1.08
CA ILE A 41 -18.53 -13.39 1.40
C ILE A 41 -19.95 -12.80 1.43
N SER A 42 -20.12 -11.57 1.93
CA SER A 42 -21.43 -10.91 1.92
C SER A 42 -21.97 -10.67 0.50
N ALA A 43 -21.10 -10.67 -0.52
CA ALA A 43 -21.46 -10.53 -1.93
C ALA A 43 -22.42 -11.62 -2.44
N PHE A 44 -22.43 -12.81 -1.82
CA PHE A 44 -23.39 -13.87 -2.15
C PHE A 44 -24.79 -13.59 -1.64
N PHE A 45 -24.93 -12.76 -0.60
CA PHE A 45 -26.22 -12.38 -0.02
C PHE A 45 -26.70 -11.03 -0.56
N ASP A 46 -25.78 -10.12 -0.86
CA ASP A 46 -26.05 -8.81 -1.44
C ASP A 46 -25.19 -8.60 -2.70
N PRO A 47 -25.78 -8.64 -3.91
CA PRO A 47 -25.05 -8.45 -5.16
C PRO A 47 -24.40 -7.06 -5.25
N MET A 48 -24.90 -6.05 -4.52
CA MET A 48 -24.30 -4.71 -4.50
C MET A 48 -22.89 -4.72 -3.92
N MET A 49 -22.59 -5.63 -2.99
CA MET A 49 -21.23 -5.79 -2.46
C MET A 49 -20.27 -6.32 -3.52
N ALA A 50 -20.72 -7.26 -4.38
CA ALA A 50 -19.91 -7.79 -5.47
C ALA A 50 -19.51 -6.67 -6.47
N VAL A 51 -20.50 -5.85 -6.86
CA VAL A 51 -20.29 -4.71 -7.77
C VAL A 51 -19.36 -3.68 -7.15
N LYS A 52 -19.59 -3.32 -5.87
CA LYS A 52 -18.74 -2.39 -5.13
C LYS A 52 -17.28 -2.85 -5.08
N ASN A 53 -17.03 -4.11 -4.73
CA ASN A 53 -15.68 -4.66 -4.64
C ASN A 53 -14.95 -4.56 -5.98
N LEU A 54 -15.59 -5.00 -7.06
CA LEU A 54 -15.03 -4.94 -8.41
C LEU A 54 -14.81 -3.51 -8.90
N SER A 55 -15.71 -2.58 -8.57
CA SER A 55 -15.53 -1.16 -8.87
C SER A 55 -14.28 -0.59 -8.17
N MET A 56 -14.03 -1.00 -6.93
CA MET A 56 -12.82 -0.59 -6.20
C MET A 56 -11.56 -1.19 -6.84
N ALA A 57 -11.59 -2.48 -7.23
CA ALA A 57 -10.46 -3.10 -7.95
C ALA A 57 -10.19 -2.43 -9.29
N ALA A 58 -11.23 -2.09 -10.04
CA ALA A 58 -11.10 -1.40 -11.33
C ALA A 58 -10.53 0.01 -11.19
N SER A 59 -10.87 0.70 -10.10
CA SER A 59 -10.40 2.05 -9.82
C SER A 59 -9.04 2.09 -9.13
N GLY A 60 -8.47 0.93 -8.78
CA GLY A 60 -7.23 0.84 -7.99
C GLY A 60 -7.39 1.42 -6.58
N THR A 61 -8.62 1.48 -6.06
CA THR A 61 -8.95 1.96 -4.71
C THR A 61 -9.26 0.81 -3.74
N ASP A 62 -9.10 -0.42 -4.21
CA ASP A 62 -9.17 -1.60 -3.39
C ASP A 62 -7.97 -1.71 -2.42
N TYR A 63 -8.12 -2.60 -1.47
CA TYR A 63 -7.13 -2.79 -0.42
C TYR A 63 -5.77 -3.30 -0.93
N PHE A 64 -5.74 -4.13 -1.97
CA PHE A 64 -4.49 -4.61 -2.56
C PHE A 64 -3.71 -3.45 -3.19
N SER A 65 -4.39 -2.61 -3.96
CA SER A 65 -3.80 -1.39 -4.52
C SER A 65 -3.30 -0.42 -3.44
N TYR A 66 -4.04 -0.25 -2.34
CA TYR A 66 -3.63 0.57 -1.21
C TYR A 66 -2.32 0.08 -0.56
N THR A 67 -2.21 -1.22 -0.28
CA THR A 67 -0.99 -1.79 0.33
C THR A 67 0.21 -1.71 -0.61
N GLY A 68 0.01 -1.90 -1.92
CA GLY A 68 1.04 -1.74 -2.93
C GLY A 68 1.62 -0.33 -2.96
N PHE A 69 0.74 0.69 -2.93
CA PHE A 69 1.15 2.09 -2.81
C PHE A 69 1.94 2.34 -1.52
N GLN A 70 1.41 1.90 -0.38
CA GLN A 70 2.03 2.17 0.91
C GLN A 70 3.44 1.57 1.01
N LYS A 71 3.62 0.36 0.50
CA LYS A 71 4.94 -0.30 0.44
C LYS A 71 5.93 0.48 -0.42
N GLN A 72 5.52 0.90 -1.62
CA GLN A 72 6.37 1.68 -2.53
C GLN A 72 6.73 3.06 -1.93
N ALA A 73 5.77 3.72 -1.29
CA ALA A 73 5.98 4.99 -0.63
C ALA A 73 6.95 4.88 0.55
N GLU A 74 6.82 3.83 1.37
CA GLU A 74 7.71 3.59 2.51
C GLU A 74 9.13 3.24 2.05
N GLU A 75 9.28 2.44 0.99
CA GLU A 75 10.58 2.14 0.39
C GLU A 75 11.25 3.41 -0.16
N TYR A 76 10.48 4.27 -0.84
CA TYR A 76 10.96 5.56 -1.31
C TYR A 76 11.40 6.46 -0.15
N ARG A 77 10.57 6.60 0.88
CA ARG A 77 10.86 7.38 2.09
C ARG A 77 12.12 6.88 2.79
N TYR A 78 12.27 5.57 2.95
CA TYR A 78 13.44 4.96 3.58
C TYR A 78 14.72 5.23 2.78
N ARG A 79 14.70 5.04 1.45
CA ARG A 79 15.85 5.32 0.58
C ARG A 79 16.24 6.81 0.62
N MET A 80 15.25 7.70 0.63
CA MET A 80 15.47 9.14 0.77
C MET A 80 16.17 9.46 2.09
N ALA A 81 15.67 8.94 3.22
CA ALA A 81 16.29 9.14 4.54
C ALA A 81 17.74 8.63 4.59
N GLN A 82 18.00 7.42 4.09
CA GLN A 82 19.36 6.88 4.03
C GLN A 82 20.31 7.77 3.22
N LYS A 83 19.86 8.27 2.07
CA LYS A 83 20.71 9.09 1.21
C LYS A 83 21.00 10.47 1.82
N LEU A 84 20.03 11.04 2.53
CA LEU A 84 20.23 12.28 3.28
C LEU A 84 21.22 12.08 4.43
N ASN A 85 21.12 10.95 5.14
CA ASN A 85 22.07 10.58 6.18
C ASN A 85 23.49 10.39 5.63
N GLU A 86 23.64 9.76 4.46
CA GLU A 86 24.94 9.66 3.76
C GLU A 86 25.50 11.05 3.42
N LEU A 87 24.69 11.93 2.82
CA LEU A 87 25.10 13.30 2.50
C LEU A 87 25.52 14.08 3.74
N GLN A 88 24.83 13.86 4.86
CA GLN A 88 25.18 14.47 6.14
C GLN A 88 26.54 13.97 6.63
N ILE A 89 26.80 12.66 6.57
CA ILE A 89 28.08 12.05 6.98
C ILE A 89 29.24 12.50 6.07
N GLU A 90 29.02 12.63 4.77
CA GLU A 90 30.05 13.02 3.80
C GLU A 90 30.37 14.52 3.85
N LYS A 91 29.35 15.39 4.02
CA LYS A 91 29.51 16.84 3.89
C LYS A 91 29.62 17.59 5.21
N ILE A 92 29.27 16.96 6.34
CA ILE A 92 29.42 17.55 7.67
C ILE A 92 30.59 16.85 8.37
N SER A 93 31.65 17.61 8.64
CA SER A 93 32.76 17.13 9.46
C SER A 93 32.27 16.70 10.85
N ASN A 94 32.78 15.59 11.39
CA ASN A 94 32.54 15.16 12.78
C ASN A 94 33.09 16.15 13.82
N ILE A 95 33.85 17.16 13.38
CA ILE A 95 34.39 18.21 14.23
C ILE A 95 33.28 19.26 14.43
N LYS A 96 32.77 19.38 15.66
CA LYS A 96 31.85 20.46 16.02
C LYS A 96 32.49 21.81 15.68
N PRO A 97 31.74 22.77 15.10
CA PRO A 97 32.24 24.12 14.94
C PRO A 97 32.73 24.65 16.31
N GLU A 98 33.83 25.39 16.34
CA GLU A 98 34.24 26.12 17.55
C GLU A 98 33.07 26.94 18.09
N LYS A 99 33.02 27.11 19.42
CA LYS A 99 31.91 27.72 20.16
C LYS A 99 31.28 28.91 19.40
N GLY A 100 30.11 28.70 18.81
CA GLY A 100 29.33 29.73 18.09
C GLY A 100 29.38 29.68 16.56
N GLY A 101 30.16 28.78 15.94
CA GLY A 101 30.18 28.60 14.49
C GLY A 101 28.86 28.05 13.93
N ARG A 102 28.47 28.50 12.73
CA ARG A 102 27.24 28.02 12.06
C ARG A 102 27.32 26.50 11.87
N PRO A 103 26.22 25.76 12.11
CA PRO A 103 26.18 24.33 11.78
C PRO A 103 26.52 24.15 10.31
N ALA A 104 27.25 23.09 9.96
CA ALA A 104 27.41 22.71 8.57
C ALA A 104 26.03 22.32 8.02
N ILE A 105 25.49 23.09 7.08
CA ILE A 105 24.19 22.83 6.48
C ILE A 105 24.43 22.25 5.09
N VAL A 106 23.82 21.10 4.81
CA VAL A 106 23.84 20.50 3.47
C VAL A 106 22.97 21.38 2.56
N ASP A 107 23.56 21.85 1.45
CA ASP A 107 22.86 22.73 0.50
C ASP A 107 21.52 22.15 0.00
N ALA A 108 20.51 23.01 -0.08
CA ALA A 108 19.14 22.64 -0.46
C ALA A 108 19.06 22.07 -1.89
N GLY A 109 20.00 22.41 -2.78
CA GLY A 109 20.09 21.86 -4.13
C GLY A 109 20.33 20.35 -4.17
N ASN A 110 20.83 19.74 -3.10
CA ASN A 110 20.98 18.28 -3.02
C ASN A 110 19.62 17.56 -2.93
N TRP A 111 18.59 18.22 -2.41
CA TRP A 111 17.23 17.67 -2.31
C TRP A 111 16.53 17.60 -3.67
N LYS A 112 16.79 18.56 -4.56
CA LYS A 112 16.22 18.61 -5.91
C LYS A 112 16.77 17.54 -6.86
N LYS A 113 17.83 16.83 -6.46
CA LYS A 113 18.42 15.74 -7.26
C LYS A 113 17.75 14.39 -7.00
N PHE A 114 16.88 14.31 -5.99
CA PHE A 114 16.12 13.09 -5.73
C PHE A 114 15.02 12.93 -6.78
N PRO A 115 14.87 11.73 -7.38
CA PRO A 115 13.80 11.49 -8.32
C PRO A 115 12.44 11.59 -7.62
N ASP A 116 11.45 12.22 -8.25
CA ASP A 116 10.10 12.27 -7.71
C ASP A 116 9.52 10.87 -7.54
N PHE A 117 8.71 10.68 -6.49
CA PHE A 117 7.99 9.44 -6.28
C PHE A 117 6.98 9.22 -7.42
N LYS A 118 7.14 8.09 -8.13
CA LYS A 118 6.22 7.64 -9.17
C LYS A 118 5.64 6.31 -8.76
N TYR A 119 4.35 6.31 -8.40
CA TYR A 119 3.65 5.09 -8.04
C TYR A 119 3.48 4.19 -9.27
N GLN A 120 3.91 2.93 -9.15
CA GLN A 120 3.60 1.88 -10.10
C GLN A 120 2.33 1.18 -9.65
N GLN A 121 1.23 1.50 -10.31
CA GLN A 121 -0.06 0.88 -10.03
C GLN A 121 0.00 -0.63 -10.29
N ALA A 122 -0.65 -1.41 -9.43
CA ALA A 122 -0.90 -2.82 -9.71
C ALA A 122 -1.69 -2.96 -11.01
N SER A 123 -1.44 -4.02 -11.77
CA SER A 123 -2.21 -4.24 -12.98
C SER A 123 -3.66 -4.59 -12.61
N PHE A 124 -4.61 -4.14 -13.42
CA PHE A 124 -6.02 -4.49 -13.27
C PHE A 124 -6.26 -6.00 -13.16
N ARG A 125 -5.44 -6.78 -13.87
CA ARG A 125 -5.50 -8.25 -13.84
C ARG A 125 -5.17 -8.79 -12.45
N GLU A 126 -4.12 -8.28 -11.80
CA GLU A 126 -3.73 -8.69 -10.45
C GLU A 126 -4.82 -8.33 -9.44
N SER A 127 -5.39 -7.12 -9.53
CA SER A 127 -6.47 -6.68 -8.64
C SER A 127 -7.74 -7.52 -8.79
N ILE A 128 -8.12 -7.91 -10.02
CA ILE A 128 -9.27 -8.80 -10.23
C ILE A 128 -8.99 -10.21 -9.72
N THR A 129 -7.79 -10.74 -9.92
CA THR A 129 -7.46 -12.10 -9.43
C THR A 129 -7.54 -12.19 -7.92
N GLU A 130 -7.20 -11.11 -7.20
CA GLU A 130 -7.31 -11.06 -5.75
C GLU A 130 -8.77 -11.01 -5.26
N GLN A 131 -9.70 -10.57 -6.10
CA GLN A 131 -11.15 -10.47 -5.80
C GLN A 131 -12.02 -11.53 -6.48
N TRP A 132 -11.47 -12.71 -6.78
CA TRP A 132 -12.18 -13.78 -7.49
C TRP A 132 -13.51 -14.20 -6.83
N ILE A 133 -13.62 -14.07 -5.50
CA ILE A 133 -14.86 -14.36 -4.76
C ILE A 133 -16.00 -13.42 -5.19
N SER A 134 -15.70 -12.14 -5.39
CA SER A 134 -16.71 -11.15 -5.84
C SER A 134 -17.14 -11.44 -7.29
N VAL A 135 -16.21 -11.90 -8.13
CA VAL A 135 -16.54 -12.36 -9.50
C VAL A 135 -17.46 -13.59 -9.44
N ALA A 136 -17.14 -14.57 -8.61
CA ALA A 136 -17.95 -15.77 -8.43
C ALA A 136 -19.37 -15.44 -7.92
N ALA A 137 -19.49 -14.48 -7.00
CA ALA A 137 -20.78 -14.00 -6.50
C ALA A 137 -21.63 -13.36 -7.61
N LEU A 138 -21.04 -12.56 -8.50
CA LEU A 138 -21.76 -12.01 -9.66
C LEU A 138 -22.23 -13.10 -10.63
N VAL A 139 -21.39 -14.10 -10.91
CA VAL A 139 -21.78 -15.23 -11.77
C VAL A 139 -22.92 -16.03 -11.14
N PHE A 140 -22.87 -16.23 -9.81
CA PHE A 140 -23.96 -16.86 -9.06
C PHE A 140 -25.27 -16.07 -9.21
N TRP A 141 -25.25 -14.75 -8.98
CA TRP A 141 -26.43 -13.91 -9.13
C TRP A 141 -26.96 -13.86 -10.57
N LEU A 142 -26.07 -13.84 -11.56
CA LEU A 142 -26.45 -13.93 -12.97
C LEU A 142 -27.22 -15.22 -13.25
N ALA A 143 -26.73 -16.37 -12.75
CA ALA A 143 -27.40 -17.66 -12.89
C ALA A 143 -28.77 -17.68 -12.19
N VAL A 144 -28.87 -17.10 -10.99
CA VAL A 144 -30.13 -16.95 -10.26
C VAL A 144 -31.14 -16.13 -11.06
N CYS A 145 -30.73 -14.97 -11.61
CA CYS A 145 -31.59 -14.13 -12.44
C CYS A 145 -32.08 -14.87 -13.68
N VAL A 146 -31.18 -15.58 -14.40
CA VAL A 146 -31.56 -16.36 -15.58
C VAL A 146 -32.55 -17.47 -15.22
N GLY A 147 -32.30 -18.21 -14.13
CA GLY A 147 -33.22 -19.26 -13.66
C GLY A 147 -34.59 -18.73 -13.23
N MET A 148 -34.63 -17.57 -12.57
CA MET A 148 -35.89 -16.89 -12.23
C MET A 148 -36.66 -16.48 -13.48
N ILE A 149 -35.98 -15.89 -14.48
CA ILE A 149 -36.62 -15.50 -15.74
C ILE A 149 -37.19 -16.72 -16.47
N GLU A 150 -36.44 -17.82 -16.54
CA GLU A 150 -36.89 -19.03 -17.22
C GLU A 150 -38.09 -19.68 -16.52
N THR A 151 -38.08 -19.76 -15.19
CA THR A 151 -39.19 -20.34 -14.41
C THR A 151 -40.46 -19.50 -14.49
N THR A 152 -40.37 -18.18 -14.36
CA THR A 152 -41.51 -17.28 -14.56
C THR A 152 -42.03 -17.34 -15.99
N GLY A 153 -41.15 -17.36 -16.99
CA GLY A 153 -41.54 -17.48 -18.41
C GLY A 153 -42.22 -18.80 -18.75
N ARG A 154 -41.85 -19.91 -18.10
CA ARG A 154 -42.52 -21.21 -18.25
C ARG A 154 -43.91 -21.21 -17.61
N ASN A 155 -44.06 -20.62 -16.42
CA ASN A 155 -45.36 -20.52 -15.74
C ASN A 155 -46.36 -19.61 -16.47
N LEU A 156 -45.89 -18.55 -17.13
CA LEU A 156 -46.72 -17.67 -17.96
C LEU A 156 -47.24 -18.32 -19.24
N LYS A 157 -46.59 -19.38 -19.75
CA LYS A 157 -47.07 -20.15 -20.91
C LYS A 157 -48.10 -21.23 -20.55
N LEU A 158 -48.29 -21.49 -19.24
CA LEU A 158 -49.17 -22.53 -18.71
C LEU A 158 -50.51 -21.98 -18.17
N ILE A 159 -50.72 -20.66 -18.25
CA ILE A 159 -51.99 -19.96 -17.96
C ILE A 159 -52.56 -19.45 -19.30
#